data_AF-A0A7S4UNJ7-F1
#
_entry.id   AF-A0A7S4UNJ7-F1
#
_cell.length_a   1.000
_cell.length_b   1.000
_cell.length_c   1.000
_cell.angle_alpha   90.00
_cell.angle_beta   90.00
_cell.angle_gamma   90.00
#
_symmetry.space_group_name_H-M   'P 1'
#
loop_
_entity.id
_entity.type
_entity.pdbx_description
1 polymer ?
#
loop_
_entity_poly.entity_id
_entity_poly.type
_entity_poly.pdbx_seq_one_letter_code
_entity_poly.pdbx_strand_id
1 'polypeptide(L)'
;ARKYLLRTLADIMRPFNGQETLTHHSPPLLRHLPILIHSLRKTQAFSPFLYHPIDQRYMMSCAILSSPPSSLASSLVPQLYNLLQVSPSADTPFCSPLPLSASSVRPAGVYLLILQTYFVVFVGNDAPSSFLTEVIGAP
;
A
#
# COMPACT_ATOMS: atom_id res chain seq x y z
N ALA A 1 10.25 8.46 17.48
CA ALA A 1 10.13 7.80 16.15
C ALA A 1 9.48 8.68 15.07
N ARG A 2 8.16 8.95 15.06
CA ARG A 2 7.47 9.67 13.95
C ARG A 2 8.07 11.04 13.59
N LYS A 3 8.35 11.88 14.60
CA LYS A 3 8.97 13.20 14.39
C LYS A 3 10.35 13.07 13.74
N TYR A 4 11.12 12.06 14.13
CA TYR A 4 12.42 11.77 13.53
C TYR A 4 12.26 11.34 12.07
N LEU A 5 11.35 10.41 11.74
CA LEU A 5 11.10 9.99 10.35
C LEU A 5 10.75 11.16 9.44
N LEU A 6 9.87 12.07 9.89
CA LEU A 6 9.50 13.26 9.12
C LEU A 6 10.64 14.26 9.00
N ARG A 7 11.42 14.45 10.08
CA ARG A 7 12.59 15.33 10.07
C ARG A 7 13.65 14.81 9.12
N THR A 8 13.95 13.52 9.15
CA THR A 8 14.87 12.86 8.22
C THR A 8 14.40 13.02 6.77
N LEU A 9 13.12 12.81 6.48
CA LEU A 9 12.58 13.07 5.14
C LEU A 9 12.77 14.53 4.74
N ALA A 10 12.45 15.49 5.61
CA ALA A 10 12.60 16.91 5.33
C ALA A 10 14.06 17.30 5.12
N ASP A 11 14.98 16.76 5.90
CA ASP A 11 16.42 17.01 5.79
C ASP A 11 16.99 16.42 4.48
N ILE A 12 16.55 15.22 4.07
CA ILE A 12 16.93 14.60 2.79
C ILE A 12 16.36 15.39 1.60
N MET A 13 15.13 15.91 1.72
CA MET A 13 14.45 16.63 0.64
C MET A 13 14.85 18.11 0.55
N ARG A 14 15.38 18.70 1.62
CA ARG A 14 15.75 20.13 1.72
C ARG A 14 16.65 20.61 0.55
N PRO A 15 17.69 19.86 0.12
CA PRO A 15 18.55 20.29 -0.99
C PRO A 15 17.82 20.36 -2.34
N PHE A 16 16.72 19.60 -2.51
CA PHE A 16 16.00 19.48 -3.78
C PHE A 16 14.85 20.49 -3.91
N ASN A 17 14.36 21.05 -2.80
CA ASN A 17 13.29 22.04 -2.82
C ASN A 17 13.73 23.44 -3.29
N GLY A 18 15.04 23.67 -3.48
CA GLY A 18 15.61 24.97 -3.89
C GLY A 18 16.01 25.07 -5.37
N GLN A 19 15.79 24.03 -6.19
CA GLN A 19 16.04 24.11 -7.64
C GLN A 19 14.81 24.70 -8.33
N GLU A 20 14.99 25.85 -9.00
CA GLU A 20 14.01 26.80 -9.56
C GLU A 20 13.06 26.25 -10.65
N THR A 21 12.35 25.16 -10.38
CA THR A 21 11.20 24.73 -11.18
C THR A 21 10.01 24.60 -10.25
N LEU A 22 8.89 25.22 -10.62
CA LEU A 22 7.63 25.38 -9.85
C LEU A 22 6.90 24.05 -9.54
N THR A 23 7.60 22.94 -9.57
CA THR A 23 7.13 21.59 -9.38
C THR A 23 7.97 20.96 -8.28
N HIS A 24 7.33 20.48 -7.20
CA HIS A 24 7.97 19.66 -6.16
C HIS A 24 8.55 18.37 -6.80
N HIS A 25 9.71 18.47 -7.46
CA HIS A 25 10.37 17.34 -8.09
C HIS A 25 11.32 16.71 -7.08
N SER A 26 10.85 15.64 -6.43
CA SER A 26 11.77 14.69 -5.83
C SER A 26 12.63 14.08 -6.95
N PRO A 27 13.94 13.95 -6.78
CA PRO A 27 14.78 13.31 -7.78
C PRO A 27 14.27 11.88 -8.07
N PRO A 28 14.40 11.36 -9.31
CA PRO A 28 13.81 10.08 -9.70
C PRO A 28 14.15 8.91 -8.76
N LEU A 29 15.36 8.91 -8.21
CA LEU A 29 15.85 7.91 -7.24
C LEU A 29 15.14 7.97 -5.88
N LEU A 30 14.58 9.12 -5.48
CA LEU A 30 13.90 9.33 -4.20
C LEU A 30 12.38 9.49 -4.34
N ARG A 31 11.83 9.30 -5.55
CA ARG A 31 10.40 9.53 -5.82
C ARG A 31 9.46 8.72 -4.91
N HIS A 32 9.90 7.54 -4.46
CA HIS A 32 9.11 6.65 -3.61
C HIS A 32 9.37 6.82 -2.11
N LEU A 33 10.44 7.54 -1.72
CA LEU A 33 10.81 7.74 -0.32
C LEU A 33 9.69 8.38 0.51
N PRO A 34 8.98 9.44 0.04
CA PRO A 34 7.88 10.03 0.80
C PRO A 34 6.74 9.03 1.05
N ILE A 35 6.40 8.23 0.06
CA ILE A 35 5.33 7.22 0.15
C ILE A 35 5.73 6.13 1.15
N LEU A 36 6.96 5.63 1.07
CA LEU A 36 7.47 4.62 2.01
C LEU A 36 7.46 5.11 3.46
N ILE A 37 7.96 6.33 3.71
CA ILE A 37 7.95 6.93 5.05
C ILE A 37 6.52 7.19 5.54
N HIS A 38 5.64 7.63 4.65
CA HIS A 38 4.23 7.85 4.98
C HIS A 38 3.54 6.52 5.34
N SER A 39 3.76 5.46 4.57
CA SER A 39 3.26 4.12 4.86
C SER A 39 3.83 3.54 6.16
N LEU A 40 5.13 3.70 6.41
CA LEU A 40 5.78 3.25 7.65
C LEU A 40 5.09 3.87 8.87
N ARG A 41 4.71 5.15 8.80
CA ARG A 41 3.98 5.84 9.88
C ARG A 41 2.57 5.31 10.11
N LYS A 42 1.97 4.58 9.17
CA LYS A 42 0.65 3.94 9.30
C LYS A 42 0.73 2.54 9.91
N THR A 43 1.91 1.92 9.94
CA THR A 43 2.09 0.60 10.54
C THR A 43 1.81 0.59 12.04
N GLN A 44 1.51 -0.59 12.59
CA GLN A 44 1.24 -0.78 14.01
C GLN A 44 2.41 -0.32 14.90
N ALA A 45 3.65 -0.45 14.42
CA ALA A 45 4.86 -0.01 15.11
C ALA A 45 4.86 1.50 15.41
N PHE A 46 4.33 2.31 14.48
CA PHE A 46 4.45 3.78 14.51
C PHE A 46 3.11 4.54 14.49
N SER A 47 1.97 3.86 14.40
CA SER A 47 0.64 4.47 14.41
C SER A 47 0.26 4.95 15.83
N PRO A 48 -0.23 6.19 16.00
CA PRO A 48 -0.71 6.72 17.27
C PRO A 48 -2.24 6.67 17.39
N PHE A 49 -2.96 6.41 16.28
CA PHE A 49 -4.41 6.62 16.19
C PHE A 49 -5.21 5.33 16.36
N LEU A 50 -4.58 4.19 16.16
CA LEU A 50 -5.21 2.89 16.33
C LEU A 50 -4.62 2.24 17.58
N TYR A 51 -5.50 1.80 18.48
CA TYR A 51 -5.08 0.98 19.60
C TYR A 51 -4.56 -0.35 19.05
N HIS A 52 -3.28 -0.63 19.30
CA HIS A 52 -2.66 -1.90 18.96
C HIS A 52 -2.14 -2.51 20.27
N PRO A 53 -2.43 -3.80 20.52
CA PRO A 53 -1.80 -4.54 21.61
C PRO A 53 -0.28 -4.36 21.58
N ILE A 54 0.32 -4.27 22.76
CA ILE A 54 1.77 -4.04 22.88
C ILE A 54 2.58 -5.12 22.16
N ASP A 55 2.10 -6.38 22.21
CA ASP A 55 2.73 -7.51 21.53
C ASP A 55 2.70 -7.34 20.01
N GLN A 56 1.58 -6.90 19.44
CA GLN A 56 1.49 -6.62 17.99
C GLN A 56 2.44 -5.49 17.58
N ARG A 57 2.53 -4.44 18.40
CA ARG A 57 3.47 -3.33 18.15
C ARG A 57 4.92 -3.81 18.22
N TYR A 58 5.26 -4.65 19.20
CA TYR A 58 6.58 -5.24 19.34
C TYR A 58 6.91 -6.15 18.15
N MET A 59 6.04 -7.10 17.81
CA MET A 59 6.21 -7.99 16.67
C MET A 59 6.39 -7.22 15.36
N MET A 60 5.59 -6.18 15.11
CA MET A 60 5.74 -5.35 13.92
C MET A 60 7.09 -4.59 13.91
N SER A 61 7.54 -4.12 15.07
CA SER A 61 8.85 -3.45 15.19
C SER A 61 10.00 -4.42 14.89
N CYS A 62 9.93 -5.64 15.40
CA CYS A 62 10.88 -6.71 15.09
C CYS A 62 10.86 -7.04 13.59
N ALA A 63 9.68 -7.20 12.99
CA ALA A 63 9.54 -7.49 11.57
C ALA A 63 10.15 -6.40 10.68
N ILE A 64 9.96 -5.12 11.02
CA ILE A 64 10.56 -4.00 10.27
C ILE A 64 12.09 -4.03 10.33
N LEU A 65 12.67 -4.43 11.47
CA LEU A 65 14.11 -4.48 11.67
C LEU A 65 14.77 -5.71 11.04
N SER A 66 14.05 -6.84 10.94
CA SER A 66 14.59 -8.10 10.43
C SER A 66 14.30 -8.37 8.95
N SER A 67 13.33 -7.67 8.36
CA SER A 67 12.91 -7.93 6.98
C SER A 67 13.90 -7.38 5.96
N PRO A 68 14.18 -8.11 4.85
CA PRO A 68 14.91 -7.58 3.71
C PRO A 68 14.25 -6.29 3.16
N PRO A 69 15.02 -5.31 2.65
CA PRO A 69 14.45 -4.04 2.17
C PRO A 69 13.37 -4.19 1.09
N SER A 70 13.54 -5.14 0.16
CA SER A 70 12.56 -5.43 -0.89
C SER A 70 11.24 -5.96 -0.33
N SER A 71 11.32 -6.90 0.61
CA SER A 71 10.18 -7.45 1.32
C SER A 71 9.46 -6.38 2.15
N LEU A 72 10.22 -5.57 2.89
CA LEU A 72 9.65 -4.48 3.68
C LEU A 72 8.93 -3.46 2.79
N ALA A 73 9.50 -3.11 1.64
CA ALA A 73 8.87 -2.18 0.69
C ALA A 73 7.51 -2.71 0.20
N SER A 74 7.42 -3.99 -0.16
CA SER A 74 6.17 -4.64 -0.57
C SER A 74 5.13 -4.70 0.56
N SER A 75 5.58 -4.85 1.81
CA SER A 75 4.71 -4.82 3.00
C SER A 75 4.17 -3.41 3.30
N LEU A 76 4.99 -2.37 3.11
CA LEU A 76 4.60 -0.98 3.35
C LEU A 76 3.72 -0.40 2.25
N VAL A 77 3.91 -0.85 1.02
CA VAL A 77 3.14 -0.39 -0.14
C VAL A 77 2.52 -1.62 -0.80
N PRO A 78 1.46 -2.19 -0.19
CA PRO A 78 0.79 -3.35 -0.76
C PRO A 78 0.19 -3.04 -2.14
N GLN A 79 -0.03 -4.07 -2.93
CA GLN A 79 -0.56 -3.91 -4.28
C GLN A 79 -2.05 -4.20 -4.30
N LEU A 80 -2.83 -3.29 -4.87
CA LEU A 80 -4.27 -3.42 -5.04
C LEU A 80 -4.58 -3.75 -6.49
N TYR A 81 -5.37 -4.79 -6.73
CA TYR A 81 -5.80 -5.21 -8.05
C TYR A 81 -7.31 -5.21 -8.14
N ASN A 82 -7.85 -4.89 -9.31
CA ASN A 82 -9.28 -5.07 -9.60
C ASN A 82 -9.47 -6.42 -10.30
N LEU A 83 -10.13 -7.35 -9.62
CA LEU A 83 -10.35 -8.70 -10.12
C LEU A 83 -11.33 -8.76 -11.27
N LEU A 84 -12.21 -7.75 -11.42
CA LEU A 84 -13.13 -7.67 -12.56
C LEU A 84 -12.43 -7.35 -13.88
N GLN A 85 -11.18 -6.90 -13.84
CA GLN A 85 -10.38 -6.59 -15.03
C GLN A 85 -9.44 -7.73 -15.41
N VAL A 86 -9.40 -8.80 -14.62
CA VAL A 86 -8.58 -9.98 -14.89
C VAL A 86 -9.19 -10.72 -16.08
N SER A 87 -8.47 -10.71 -17.21
CA SER A 87 -8.86 -11.49 -18.39
C SER A 87 -8.20 -12.86 -18.34
N PRO A 88 -8.95 -13.98 -18.39
CA PRO A 88 -8.38 -15.32 -18.38
C PRO A 88 -7.58 -15.65 -19.64
N SER A 89 -7.70 -14.83 -20.69
CA SER A 89 -7.03 -15.02 -21.99
C SER A 89 -5.75 -14.20 -22.18
N ALA A 90 -5.33 -13.41 -21.19
CA ALA A 90 -4.13 -12.57 -21.31
C ALA A 90 -2.86 -13.33 -20.86
N ASP A 91 -1.78 -13.17 -21.62
CA ASP A 91 -0.43 -13.72 -21.29
C ASP A 91 0.09 -13.23 -19.92
N THR A 92 -0.46 -12.12 -19.42
CA THR A 92 -0.32 -11.69 -18.03
C THR A 92 -1.71 -11.53 -17.42
N PRO A 93 -2.11 -12.40 -16.47
CA PRO A 93 -3.48 -12.40 -15.95
C PRO A 93 -3.80 -11.18 -15.08
N PHE A 94 -2.79 -10.45 -14.61
CA PHE A 94 -2.98 -9.31 -13.72
C PHE A 94 -2.85 -7.97 -14.44
N CYS A 95 -3.89 -7.14 -14.35
CA CYS A 95 -3.80 -5.73 -14.71
C CYS A 95 -2.81 -4.97 -13.82
N SER A 96 -2.37 -3.79 -14.28
CA SER A 96 -1.53 -2.89 -13.49
C SER A 96 -2.16 -2.59 -12.13
N PRO A 97 -1.37 -2.62 -11.03
CA PRO A 97 -1.90 -2.36 -9.69
C PRO A 97 -2.47 -0.95 -9.59
N LEU A 98 -3.60 -0.84 -8.91
CA LEU A 98 -4.27 0.41 -8.60
C LEU A 98 -3.58 1.15 -7.45
N PRO A 99 -3.67 2.50 -7.41
CA PRO A 99 -3.23 3.26 -6.26
C PRO A 99 -3.98 2.85 -4.99
N LEU A 100 -3.27 2.74 -3.86
CA LEU A 100 -3.86 2.50 -2.54
C LEU A 100 -4.60 3.73 -2.02
N SER A 101 -5.80 3.96 -2.55
CA SER A 101 -6.68 5.05 -2.14
C SER A 101 -8.13 4.58 -2.17
N ALA A 102 -8.95 5.13 -1.26
CA ALA A 102 -10.38 4.86 -1.25
C ALA A 102 -11.05 5.24 -2.58
N SER A 103 -10.53 6.27 -3.27
CA SER A 103 -11.00 6.68 -4.60
C SER A 103 -10.82 5.61 -5.69
N SER A 104 -9.90 4.66 -5.48
CA SER A 104 -9.66 3.55 -6.42
C SER A 104 -10.69 2.44 -6.27
N VAL A 105 -11.42 2.41 -5.15
CA VAL A 105 -12.39 1.39 -4.79
C VAL A 105 -13.79 1.89 -5.09
N ARG A 106 -14.49 1.21 -5.98
CA ARG A 106 -15.87 1.50 -6.38
C ARG A 106 -16.83 0.50 -5.75
N PRO A 107 -18.09 0.89 -5.47
CA PRO A 107 -19.11 -0.01 -4.94
C PRO A 107 -19.36 -1.24 -5.80
N ALA A 108 -19.24 -1.11 -7.13
CA ALA A 108 -19.44 -2.22 -8.07
C ALA A 108 -18.17 -3.03 -8.38
N GLY A 109 -17.09 -2.86 -7.61
CA GLY A 109 -15.81 -3.52 -7.87
C GLY A 109 -15.53 -4.70 -6.94
N VAL A 110 -14.64 -5.59 -7.39
CA VAL A 110 -14.04 -6.64 -6.55
C VAL A 110 -12.53 -6.48 -6.60
N TYR A 111 -11.91 -6.39 -5.43
CA TYR A 111 -10.51 -5.99 -5.33
C TYR A 111 -9.70 -6.99 -4.52
N LEU A 112 -8.47 -7.24 -4.96
CA LEU A 112 -7.48 -8.04 -4.26
C LEU A 112 -6.37 -7.14 -3.74
N LEU A 113 -6.22 -7.07 -2.43
CA LEU A 113 -5.07 -6.44 -1.79
C LEU A 113 -4.07 -7.53 -1.41
N ILE A 114 -2.91 -7.51 -2.05
CA ILE A 114 -1.80 -8.42 -1.76
C ILE A 114 -0.93 -7.78 -0.68
N LEU A 115 -0.91 -8.40 0.50
CA LEU A 115 0.08 -8.10 1.52
C LEU A 115 1.10 -9.24 1.59
N GLN A 116 2.18 -9.02 2.33
CA GLN A 116 3.27 -9.99 2.37
C GLN A 116 2.85 -11.34 2.99
N THR A 117 1.97 -11.33 3.98
CA THR A 117 1.62 -12.52 4.78
C THR A 117 0.20 -13.03 4.54
N TYR A 118 -0.66 -12.22 3.95
CA TYR A 118 -2.04 -12.58 3.66
C TYR A 118 -2.57 -11.74 2.51
N PHE A 119 -3.73 -12.17 2.00
CA PHE A 119 -4.45 -11.48 0.95
C PHE A 119 -5.80 -11.03 1.51
N VAL A 120 -6.27 -9.87 1.08
CA VAL A 120 -7.61 -9.39 1.40
C VAL A 120 -8.40 -9.24 0.12
N VAL A 121 -9.53 -9.93 0.04
CA VAL A 121 -10.51 -9.73 -1.03
C VAL A 121 -11.58 -8.78 -0.49
N PHE A 122 -11.69 -7.61 -1.12
CA PHE A 122 -12.75 -6.66 -0.84
C PHE A 122 -13.81 -6.76 -1.93
N VAL A 123 -15.04 -7.09 -1.53
CA VAL A 123 -16.21 -7.12 -2.40
C VAL A 123 -17.02 -5.85 -2.15
N GLY A 124 -17.18 -5.02 -3.19
CA GLY A 124 -18.04 -3.87 -3.12
C GLY A 124 -19.52 -4.27 -3.02
N ASN A 125 -20.32 -3.40 -2.41
CA ASN A 125 -21.73 -3.69 -2.13
C ASN A 125 -22.58 -3.95 -3.38
N ASP A 126 -22.19 -3.35 -4.51
CA ASP A 126 -22.90 -3.46 -5.79
C ASP A 126 -22.11 -4.31 -6.78
N ALA A 127 -21.24 -5.20 -6.28
CA ALA A 127 -20.44 -6.08 -7.12
C ALA A 127 -21.33 -6.99 -7.99
N PRO A 128 -20.91 -7.32 -9.22
CA PRO A 128 -21.69 -8.17 -10.11
C PRO A 128 -21.94 -9.54 -9.46
N SER A 129 -23.21 -9.91 -9.30
CA SER A 129 -23.60 -11.22 -8.75
C SER A 129 -23.00 -12.38 -9.54
N SER A 130 -22.87 -12.23 -10.87
CA SER A 130 -22.22 -13.22 -11.74
C SER A 130 -20.78 -13.54 -11.30
N PHE A 131 -20.00 -12.54 -10.91
CA PHE A 131 -18.64 -12.77 -10.42
C PHE A 131 -18.65 -13.49 -9.06
N LEU A 132 -19.57 -13.12 -8.17
CA LEU A 132 -19.68 -13.75 -6.85
C LEU A 132 -20.10 -15.22 -6.95
N THR A 133 -21.03 -15.53 -7.86
CA THR A 133 -21.46 -16.90 -8.13
C THR A 133 -20.33 -17.73 -8.77
N GLU A 134 -19.60 -17.18 -9.73
CA GLU A 134 -18.56 -17.92 -10.47
C GLU A 134 -17.29 -18.13 -9.65
N VAL A 135 -16.86 -17.13 -8.87
CA VAL A 135 -15.55 -17.16 -8.20
C VAL A 135 -15.66 -17.52 -6.72
N ILE A 136 -16.70 -17.04 -6.03
CA ILE A 136 -16.87 -17.24 -4.59
C ILE A 136 -17.87 -18.39 -4.31
N GLY A 137 -18.70 -18.76 -5.30
CA GLY A 137 -19.74 -19.78 -5.14
C GLY A 137 -20.89 -19.32 -4.23
N ALA A 138 -21.01 -18.01 -3.99
CA ALA A 138 -22.10 -17.43 -3.22
C ALA A 138 -23.34 -17.27 -4.11
N PRO A 139 -24.55 -17.69 -3.66
CA PRO A 139 -25.79 -17.54 -4.43
C PRO A 139 -26.23 -16.08 -4.58
#